data_AF-A0A6A7Y7W6-F1
#
_entry.id   AF-A0A6A7Y7W6-F1
#
_cell.length_a   1.000
_cell.length_b   1.000
_cell.length_c   1.000
_cell.angle_alpha   90.00
_cell.angle_beta   90.00
_cell.angle_gamma   90.00
#
_symmetry.space_group_name_H-M   'P 1'
#
loop_
_entity.id
_entity.type
_entity.pdbx_description
1 polymer ?
#
loop_
_entity_poly.entity_id
_entity_poly.type
_entity_poly.pdbx_seq_one_letter_code
_entity_poly.pdbx_strand_id
1 'polypeptide(L)'
;MTPDVYTDLQVVNGTKHHLVAGIRGTNKGFCHSYQMQIWFESGDQVDKFPTPVVAVKEDKTYKLQFKRGGSDQDDGADMQINVGLSESGDANVVWVKARSNNKSQHFISTDIQEPNLKGQGPFVVAFNRNGEWPLDDERGLEWFAQGQTIDMGCSNTTQCLAVIDLSIGFPSSAAKMIEGRIINHTFSGNDEKIVWLMVMRHLGW
;
A
#
# COMPACT_ATOMS: atom_id res chain seq x y z
N MET A 1 10.38 21.19 -23.22
CA MET A 1 10.51 20.17 -22.17
C MET A 1 9.15 19.52 -21.99
N THR A 2 9.06 18.20 -22.06
CA THR A 2 7.83 17.48 -21.69
C THR A 2 7.63 17.62 -20.18
N PRO A 3 6.45 17.98 -19.69
CA PRO A 3 6.21 18.06 -18.25
C PRO A 3 6.40 16.69 -17.60
N ASP A 4 6.89 16.69 -16.37
CA ASP A 4 6.96 15.48 -15.55
C ASP A 4 5.55 14.91 -15.34
N VAL A 5 5.39 13.60 -15.57
CA VAL A 5 4.14 12.86 -15.37
C VAL A 5 4.33 11.87 -14.22
N TYR A 6 3.33 11.73 -13.35
CA TYR A 6 3.41 10.88 -12.17
C TYR A 6 2.25 9.88 -12.11
N THR A 7 2.55 8.67 -11.65
CA THR A 7 1.53 7.72 -11.17
C THR A 7 1.54 7.74 -9.66
N ASP A 8 0.37 7.99 -9.06
CA ASP A 8 0.23 8.14 -7.62
C ASP A 8 -0.39 6.87 -7.01
N LEU A 9 0.15 6.42 -5.87
CA LEU A 9 -0.46 5.44 -5.00
C LEU A 9 -0.68 6.07 -3.62
N GLN A 10 -1.93 6.22 -3.23
CA GLN A 10 -2.29 6.61 -1.87
C GLN A 10 -2.36 5.35 -1.00
N VAL A 11 -1.69 5.37 0.13
CA VAL A 11 -1.65 4.24 1.07
C VAL A 11 -2.35 4.63 2.37
N VAL A 12 -3.30 3.84 2.84
CA VAL A 12 -3.97 4.05 4.13
C VAL A 12 -3.43 3.08 5.16
N ASN A 13 -3.15 3.60 6.35
CA ASN A 13 -2.65 2.83 7.49
C ASN A 13 -3.79 2.45 8.43
N GLY A 14 -4.49 1.37 8.11
CA GLY A 14 -5.44 0.73 9.02
C GLY A 14 -4.75 -0.19 10.04
N THR A 15 -3.60 0.20 10.59
CA THR A 15 -2.86 -0.58 11.61
C THR A 15 -2.68 0.23 12.90
N LYS A 16 -2.27 -0.43 14.00
CA LYS A 16 -1.99 0.26 15.30
C LYS A 16 -0.65 0.99 15.31
N HIS A 17 0.19 0.72 14.32
CA HIS A 17 1.57 1.15 14.26
C HIS A 17 1.82 1.92 12.96
N HIS A 18 2.95 2.62 12.86
CA HIS A 18 3.25 3.36 11.64
C HIS A 18 3.58 2.41 10.50
N LEU A 19 3.19 2.76 9.28
CA LEU A 19 3.78 2.15 8.11
C LEU A 19 5.18 2.73 7.96
N VAL A 20 6.14 1.83 7.79
CA VAL A 20 7.54 2.18 7.59
C VAL A 20 8.05 1.52 6.33
N ALA A 21 9.08 2.12 5.81
CA ALA A 21 9.81 1.59 4.70
C ALA A 21 10.57 0.32 5.13
N GLY A 22 10.49 -0.77 4.39
CA GLY A 22 11.18 -2.00 4.76
C GLY A 22 12.69 -1.87 4.62
N ILE A 23 13.38 -1.72 5.75
CA ILE A 23 14.85 -1.56 5.83
C ILE A 23 15.58 -2.90 6.05
N ARG A 24 14.85 -3.97 6.39
CA ARG A 24 15.39 -5.31 6.71
C ARG A 24 14.50 -6.43 6.14
N GLY A 25 15.11 -7.40 5.45
CA GLY A 25 14.45 -8.50 4.73
C GLY A 25 15.35 -9.08 3.63
N THR A 26 15.00 -10.24 3.06
CA THR A 26 15.74 -10.87 1.92
C THR A 26 15.70 -10.03 0.65
N ASN A 27 14.69 -9.16 0.50
CA ASN A 27 14.55 -8.24 -0.60
C ASN A 27 14.47 -6.83 -0.02
N LYS A 28 15.60 -6.17 0.23
CA LYS A 28 15.60 -4.71 0.46
C LYS A 28 15.15 -4.08 -0.86
N GLY A 29 14.00 -3.41 -0.89
CA GLY A 29 13.53 -2.78 -2.13
C GLY A 29 14.63 -1.94 -2.76
N PHE A 30 14.93 -2.24 -4.02
CA PHE A 30 15.93 -1.51 -4.78
C PHE A 30 15.21 -0.39 -5.50
N CYS A 31 15.60 0.84 -5.19
CA CYS A 31 15.10 2.03 -5.88
C CYS A 31 16.29 2.71 -6.56
N HIS A 32 16.23 2.89 -7.87
CA HIS A 32 17.04 3.92 -8.50
C HIS A 32 16.49 5.26 -8.04
N SER A 33 17.28 5.96 -7.22
CA SER A 33 16.83 7.11 -6.43
C SER A 33 16.13 8.20 -7.27
N TYR A 34 16.42 8.35 -8.56
CA TYR A 34 15.84 9.41 -9.38
C TYR A 34 14.35 9.24 -9.76
N GLN A 35 13.73 8.06 -9.55
CA GLN A 35 12.35 7.77 -10.01
C GLN A 35 11.29 7.66 -8.92
N MET A 36 11.70 7.41 -7.68
CA MET A 36 10.80 7.27 -6.52
C MET A 36 11.39 7.87 -5.24
N GLN A 37 12.12 8.98 -5.35
CA GLN A 37 13.20 9.27 -4.40
C GLN A 37 12.80 9.35 -2.92
N ILE A 38 13.13 8.27 -2.23
CA ILE A 38 13.35 8.12 -0.79
C ILE A 38 12.07 8.11 0.04
N TRP A 39 11.95 7.00 0.75
CA TRP A 39 10.76 6.53 1.45
C TRP A 39 10.50 7.33 2.74
N PHE A 40 9.61 6.80 3.60
CA PHE A 40 9.01 7.33 4.84
C PHE A 40 9.87 8.20 5.81
N GLU A 41 11.13 8.49 5.52
CA GLU A 41 12.00 9.41 6.24
C GLU A 41 12.87 10.21 5.25
N SER A 42 12.46 11.42 4.86
CA SER A 42 13.41 12.43 4.38
C SER A 42 13.04 13.81 4.92
N GLY A 43 13.44 14.06 6.17
CA GLY A 43 13.27 15.35 6.84
C GLY A 43 13.97 16.53 6.14
N ASP A 44 14.87 16.26 5.17
CA ASP A 44 15.84 17.28 4.71
C ASP A 44 15.80 17.58 3.20
N GLN A 45 14.97 16.89 2.39
CA GLN A 45 14.94 17.07 0.91
C GLN A 45 13.55 17.23 0.28
N VAL A 46 12.55 17.61 1.08
CA VAL A 46 11.15 17.79 0.65
C VAL A 46 11.00 18.84 -0.48
N ASP A 47 11.87 19.85 -0.52
CA ASP A 47 11.69 21.03 -1.38
C ASP A 47 12.16 20.89 -2.85
N LYS A 48 12.75 19.76 -3.25
CA LYS A 48 13.31 19.59 -4.62
C LYS A 48 12.37 18.97 -5.64
N PHE A 49 11.24 18.39 -5.22
CA PHE A 49 10.27 17.73 -6.09
C PHE A 49 8.84 18.00 -5.58
N PRO A 50 7.79 17.97 -6.43
CA PRO A 50 6.44 18.42 -6.08
C PRO A 50 5.64 17.49 -5.14
N THR A 51 6.27 16.99 -4.08
CA THR A 51 5.75 16.39 -2.83
C THR A 51 5.91 14.86 -2.68
N PRO A 52 6.97 14.38 -1.97
CA PRO A 52 7.28 12.95 -1.77
C PRO A 52 6.37 12.24 -0.76
N VAL A 53 6.71 10.98 -0.43
CA VAL A 53 6.07 10.04 0.51
C VAL A 53 5.83 10.63 1.90
N VAL A 54 4.77 11.43 2.03
CA VAL A 54 4.39 12.09 3.28
C VAL A 54 2.99 11.70 3.71
N ALA A 55 2.74 11.84 5.01
CA ALA A 55 1.40 11.79 5.55
C ALA A 55 0.53 12.88 4.92
N VAL A 56 -0.52 12.51 4.20
CA VAL A 56 -1.51 13.42 3.59
C VAL A 56 -2.53 13.89 4.62
N LYS A 57 -2.86 13.03 5.61
CA LYS A 57 -3.82 13.33 6.68
C LYS A 57 -3.39 12.64 7.97
N GLU A 58 -2.94 13.41 8.96
CA GLU A 58 -2.69 12.97 10.34
C GLU A 58 -1.92 11.63 10.48
N ASP A 59 -0.92 11.38 9.63
CA ASP A 59 -0.14 10.12 9.59
C ASP A 59 -0.95 8.84 9.26
N LYS A 60 -2.21 8.99 8.83
CA LYS A 60 -3.14 7.91 8.46
C LYS A 60 -3.07 7.53 6.99
N THR A 61 -2.65 8.46 6.14
CA THR A 61 -2.59 8.26 4.69
C THR A 61 -1.24 8.73 4.18
N TYR A 62 -0.59 7.95 3.32
CA TYR A 62 0.69 8.27 2.69
C TYR A 62 0.49 8.40 1.18
N LYS A 63 1.29 9.24 0.50
CA LYS A 63 1.25 9.37 -0.96
C LYS A 63 2.57 8.95 -1.60
N LEU A 64 2.57 7.86 -2.36
CA LEU A 64 3.70 7.42 -3.16
C LEU A 64 3.57 8.00 -4.58
N GLN A 65 4.64 8.59 -5.10
CA GLN A 65 4.67 9.08 -6.48
C GLN A 65 5.76 8.36 -7.26
N PHE A 66 5.39 7.82 -8.42
CA PHE A 66 6.33 7.25 -9.38
C PHE A 66 6.48 8.23 -10.54
N LYS A 67 7.68 8.80 -10.69
CA LYS A 67 7.99 9.71 -11.80
C LYS A 67 8.17 8.92 -13.09
N ARG A 68 7.49 9.35 -14.15
CA ARG A 68 7.70 8.86 -15.51
C ARG A 68 9.16 9.11 -15.93
N GLY A 69 9.86 8.04 -16.29
CA GLY A 69 11.18 8.10 -16.91
C GLY A 69 11.17 8.96 -18.18
N GLY A 70 12.30 9.63 -18.44
CA GLY A 70 12.53 10.32 -19.69
C GLY A 70 13.01 9.34 -20.75
N SER A 71 12.26 9.23 -21.85
CA SER A 71 12.51 8.40 -23.05
C SER A 71 12.79 6.90 -22.80
N ASP A 72 11.90 6.07 -23.37
CA ASP A 72 12.13 4.71 -23.91
C ASP A 72 12.85 3.61 -23.11
N GLN A 73 13.18 3.81 -21.84
CA GLN A 73 13.78 2.77 -20.99
C GLN A 73 12.74 2.10 -20.07
N ASP A 74 12.83 0.77 -19.96
CA ASP A 74 12.05 -0.05 -19.03
C ASP A 74 12.54 0.26 -17.60
N ASP A 75 11.94 1.28 -17.00
CA ASP A 75 12.23 1.74 -15.66
C ASP A 75 11.39 1.02 -14.61
N GLY A 76 12.00 0.73 -13.46
CA GLY A 76 11.36 0.00 -12.39
C GLY A 76 11.85 0.45 -11.02
N ALA A 77 10.94 0.45 -10.06
CA ALA A 77 11.24 0.71 -8.67
C ALA A 77 10.37 -0.15 -7.76
N ASP A 78 11.00 -0.77 -6.77
CA ASP A 78 10.36 -1.70 -5.85
C ASP A 78 10.48 -1.22 -4.41
N MET A 79 9.41 -1.35 -3.64
CA MET A 79 9.37 -0.99 -2.23
C MET A 79 8.67 -2.05 -1.39
N GLN A 80 9.27 -2.39 -0.25
CA GLN A 80 8.58 -3.09 0.80
C GLN A 80 7.95 -2.09 1.76
N ILE A 81 6.65 -2.24 2.00
CA ILE A 81 5.94 -1.57 3.09
C ILE A 81 5.94 -2.54 4.26
N ASN A 82 6.40 -2.05 5.39
CA ASN A 82 6.37 -2.76 6.66
C ASN A 82 5.50 -2.02 7.68
N VAL A 83 5.08 -2.73 8.72
CA VAL A 83 4.45 -2.15 9.91
C VAL A 83 5.54 -2.01 10.99
N GLY A 84 5.86 -0.78 11.38
CA GLY A 84 6.96 -0.45 12.29
C GLY A 84 6.62 -0.73 13.75
N LEU A 85 7.11 -1.85 14.27
CA LEU A 85 6.98 -2.24 15.68
C LEU A 85 8.30 -1.92 16.39
N SER A 86 8.27 -0.97 17.33
CA SER A 86 9.45 -0.35 17.96
C SER A 86 10.39 -1.32 18.70
N GLU A 87 10.03 -2.60 18.88
CA GLU A 87 10.83 -3.55 19.67
C GLU A 87 11.13 -4.91 19.00
N SER A 88 10.52 -5.26 17.86
CA SER A 88 10.64 -6.61 17.26
C SER A 88 11.17 -6.67 15.83
N GLY A 89 11.48 -5.52 15.23
CA GLY A 89 11.67 -5.40 13.79
C GLY A 89 10.34 -5.20 13.07
N ASP A 90 10.39 -4.61 11.89
CA ASP A 90 9.19 -4.24 11.14
C ASP A 90 8.53 -5.47 10.49
N ALA A 91 7.20 -5.54 10.51
CA ALA A 91 6.42 -6.63 9.92
C ALA A 91 6.25 -6.40 8.42
N ASN A 92 6.78 -7.29 7.58
CA ASN A 92 6.63 -7.19 6.13
C ASN A 92 5.16 -7.42 5.72
N VAL A 93 4.53 -6.50 4.98
CA VAL A 93 3.10 -6.62 4.64
C VAL A 93 2.81 -6.49 3.15
N VAL A 94 3.49 -5.59 2.43
CA VAL A 94 3.21 -5.34 1.01
C VAL A 94 4.50 -5.08 0.25
N TRP A 95 4.67 -5.73 -0.90
CA TRP A 95 5.71 -5.41 -1.87
C TRP A 95 5.13 -4.63 -3.05
N VAL A 96 5.43 -3.34 -3.13
CA VAL A 96 5.01 -2.45 -4.21
C VAL A 96 6.03 -2.49 -5.34
N LYS A 97 5.58 -2.70 -6.57
CA LYS A 97 6.37 -2.76 -7.80
C LYS A 97 5.85 -1.72 -8.78
N ALA A 98 6.57 -0.63 -8.95
CA ALA A 98 6.33 0.36 -9.98
C ALA A 98 7.14 0.02 -11.23
N ARG A 99 6.50 0.03 -12.40
CA ARG A 99 7.10 -0.35 -13.67
C ARG A 99 6.63 0.59 -14.78
N SER A 100 7.50 0.87 -15.74
CA SER A 100 7.11 1.36 -17.05
C SER A 100 7.21 0.24 -18.09
N ASN A 101 6.31 0.23 -19.06
CA ASN A 101 6.49 -0.56 -20.27
C ASN A 101 7.01 0.29 -21.42
N ASN A 102 7.41 -0.38 -22.49
CA ASN A 102 7.97 0.17 -23.72
C ASN A 102 7.00 1.14 -24.47
N LYS A 103 5.73 1.23 -24.05
CA LYS A 103 4.74 2.21 -24.53
C LYS A 103 4.63 3.44 -23.63
N SER A 104 5.57 3.62 -22.69
CA SER A 104 5.52 4.64 -21.64
C SER A 104 4.25 4.59 -20.78
N GLN A 105 3.61 3.42 -20.66
CA GLN A 105 2.56 3.22 -19.68
C GLN A 105 3.21 2.84 -18.36
N HIS A 106 2.75 3.46 -17.28
CA HIS A 106 3.27 3.23 -15.94
C HIS A 106 2.21 2.50 -15.13
N PHE A 107 2.62 1.41 -14.48
CA PHE A 107 1.77 0.64 -13.59
C PHE A 107 2.50 0.45 -12.27
N ILE A 108 1.78 0.62 -11.18
CA ILE A 108 2.18 0.06 -9.89
C ILE A 108 1.59 -1.35 -9.85
N SER A 109 2.10 -2.29 -9.08
CA SER A 109 1.50 -3.61 -8.79
C SER A 109 1.96 -3.99 -7.40
N THR A 110 1.22 -4.83 -6.68
CA THR A 110 1.58 -5.14 -5.29
C THR A 110 1.43 -6.61 -4.96
N ASP A 111 2.44 -7.19 -4.33
CA ASP A 111 2.36 -8.54 -3.77
C ASP A 111 2.08 -8.44 -2.27
N ILE A 112 1.06 -9.15 -1.78
CA ILE A 112 0.74 -9.17 -0.35
C ILE A 112 1.60 -10.22 0.33
N GLN A 113 2.41 -9.78 1.28
CA GLN A 113 3.42 -10.62 1.93
C GLN A 113 2.84 -11.28 3.19
N GLU A 114 3.30 -12.50 3.48
CA GLU A 114 3.08 -13.11 4.80
C GLU A 114 3.89 -12.34 5.85
N PRO A 115 3.26 -11.84 6.93
CA PRO A 115 3.96 -11.14 7.99
C PRO A 115 5.05 -12.02 8.59
N ASN A 116 6.29 -11.55 8.54
CA ASN A 116 7.46 -12.24 9.07
C ASN A 116 7.55 -12.24 10.62
N LEU A 117 6.49 -11.82 11.33
CA LEU A 117 6.44 -11.74 12.79
C LEU A 117 5.33 -12.61 13.38
N LYS A 118 5.73 -13.57 14.22
CA LYS A 118 4.80 -14.44 14.94
C LYS A 118 3.96 -13.62 15.92
N GLY A 119 2.65 -13.85 15.90
CA GLY A 119 1.69 -13.21 16.82
C GLY A 119 1.15 -11.86 16.34
N GLN A 120 1.54 -11.43 15.14
CA GLN A 120 1.01 -10.22 14.49
C GLN A 120 0.01 -10.59 13.38
N GLY A 121 -0.89 -9.66 13.08
CA GLY A 121 -1.93 -9.85 12.07
C GLY A 121 -3.09 -10.75 12.55
N PRO A 122 -3.89 -11.28 11.60
CA PRO A 122 -3.68 -11.26 10.16
C PRO A 122 -3.84 -9.88 9.53
N PHE A 123 -3.05 -9.62 8.49
CA PHE A 123 -3.12 -8.39 7.71
C PHE A 123 -3.83 -8.66 6.39
N VAL A 124 -4.62 -7.70 5.96
CA VAL A 124 -5.29 -7.72 4.66
C VAL A 124 -5.09 -6.39 3.97
N VAL A 125 -5.29 -6.40 2.66
CA VAL A 125 -5.20 -5.21 1.83
C VAL A 125 -6.51 -4.97 1.12
N ALA A 126 -7.01 -3.74 1.19
CA ALA A 126 -8.09 -3.26 0.33
C ALA A 126 -7.52 -2.33 -0.74
N PHE A 127 -7.94 -2.50 -1.99
CA PHE A 127 -7.40 -1.77 -3.13
C PHE A 127 -8.51 -1.12 -3.94
N ASN A 128 -8.31 0.13 -4.38
CA ASN A 128 -9.22 0.80 -5.30
C ASN A 128 -8.44 1.39 -6.49
N ARG A 129 -8.82 0.95 -7.70
CA ARG A 129 -8.22 1.37 -8.98
C ARG A 129 -8.55 2.81 -9.38
N ASN A 130 -9.61 3.38 -8.82
CA ASN A 130 -10.11 4.71 -9.19
C ASN A 130 -9.45 5.84 -8.38
N GLY A 131 -8.63 5.51 -7.38
CA GLY A 131 -7.89 6.52 -6.62
C GLY A 131 -8.75 7.33 -5.63
N GLU A 132 -9.99 6.91 -5.40
CA GLU A 132 -10.90 7.50 -4.44
C GLU A 132 -11.03 6.58 -3.23
N TRP A 133 -10.83 7.13 -2.03
CA TRP A 133 -11.19 6.40 -0.82
C TRP A 133 -12.70 6.36 -0.70
N PRO A 134 -13.30 5.17 -0.54
CA PRO A 134 -14.74 5.08 -0.30
C PRO A 134 -15.06 5.59 1.10
N LEU A 135 -15.29 6.89 1.27
CA LEU A 135 -15.65 7.48 2.56
C LEU A 135 -17.12 7.21 2.91
N ASP A 136 -17.98 7.08 1.90
CA ASP A 136 -19.44 6.98 2.06
C ASP A 136 -20.03 5.59 1.71
N ASP A 137 -19.32 4.76 0.95
CA ASP A 137 -19.78 3.42 0.50
C ASP A 137 -18.58 2.59 0.04
N GLU A 138 -18.38 1.36 0.54
CA GLU A 138 -17.25 0.45 0.24
C GLU A 138 -17.11 0.03 -1.22
N ARG A 139 -18.04 0.43 -2.10
CA ARG A 139 -18.04 0.10 -3.53
C ARG A 139 -16.69 0.39 -4.18
N GLY A 140 -16.16 -0.63 -4.86
CA GLY A 140 -14.93 -0.53 -5.64
C GLY A 140 -13.66 -0.92 -4.87
N LEU A 141 -13.78 -1.39 -3.62
CA LEU A 141 -12.68 -2.06 -2.94
C LEU A 141 -12.54 -3.51 -3.41
N GLU A 142 -11.34 -3.85 -3.87
CA GLU A 142 -10.89 -5.22 -4.09
C GLU A 142 -10.07 -5.67 -2.88
N TRP A 143 -10.33 -6.87 -2.37
CA TRP A 143 -9.73 -7.36 -1.12
C TRP A 143 -8.74 -8.48 -1.38
N PHE A 144 -7.58 -8.37 -0.75
CA PHE A 144 -6.46 -9.29 -0.89
C PHE A 144 -5.85 -9.62 0.46
N ALA A 145 -5.28 -10.82 0.56
CA ALA A 145 -4.58 -11.33 1.73
C ALA A 145 -3.24 -11.94 1.32
N GLN A 146 -2.48 -12.43 2.30
CA GLN A 146 -1.14 -12.99 2.09
C GLN A 146 -1.07 -14.00 0.92
N GLY A 147 0.02 -13.92 0.16
CA GLY A 147 0.29 -14.80 -0.98
C GLY A 147 -0.48 -14.47 -2.25
N GLN A 148 -1.37 -13.47 -2.22
CA GLN A 148 -2.05 -12.96 -3.41
C GLN A 148 -1.31 -11.77 -4.01
N THR A 149 -1.41 -11.61 -5.32
CA THR A 149 -0.87 -10.47 -6.08
C THR A 149 -2.01 -9.62 -6.62
N ILE A 150 -1.88 -8.31 -6.48
CA ILE A 150 -2.76 -7.33 -7.12
C ILE A 150 -2.17 -7.02 -8.48
N ASP A 151 -2.78 -7.61 -9.51
CA ASP A 151 -2.51 -7.23 -10.90
C ASP A 151 -3.16 -5.88 -11.17
N MET A 152 -2.32 -4.91 -11.51
CA MET A 152 -2.71 -3.52 -11.63
C MET A 152 -2.74 -3.13 -13.11
N GLY A 153 -3.96 -2.94 -13.62
CA GLY A 153 -4.26 -2.76 -15.04
C GLY A 153 -4.59 -1.33 -15.46
N CYS A 154 -4.40 -0.32 -14.62
CA CYS A 154 -4.76 1.07 -14.95
C CYS A 154 -3.50 1.95 -15.00
N SER A 155 -3.06 2.26 -16.22
CA SER A 155 -1.92 3.14 -16.44
C SER A 155 -2.28 4.59 -16.14
N ASN A 156 -1.38 5.32 -15.48
CA ASN A 156 -1.46 6.78 -15.30
C ASN A 156 -2.70 7.26 -14.51
N THR A 157 -3.27 6.44 -13.63
CA THR A 157 -4.33 6.83 -12.69
C THR A 157 -3.81 6.84 -11.26
N THR A 158 -4.42 7.66 -10.40
CA THR A 158 -4.24 7.54 -8.95
C THR A 158 -4.89 6.26 -8.47
N GLN A 159 -4.23 5.55 -7.57
CA GLN A 159 -4.72 4.29 -7.02
C GLN A 159 -4.60 4.31 -5.50
N CYS A 160 -5.38 3.48 -4.83
CA CYS A 160 -5.53 3.50 -3.39
C CYS A 160 -5.30 2.10 -2.83
N LEU A 161 -4.47 1.99 -1.79
CA LEU A 161 -4.17 0.74 -1.08
C LEU A 161 -4.27 0.94 0.43
N ALA A 162 -5.16 0.25 1.11
CA ALA A 162 -5.23 0.25 2.57
C ALA A 162 -4.54 -1.00 3.11
N VAL A 163 -3.55 -0.83 3.99
CA VAL A 163 -2.95 -1.91 4.79
C VAL A 163 -3.71 -2.00 6.10
N ILE A 164 -4.36 -3.13 6.36
CA ILE A 164 -5.30 -3.27 7.47
C ILE A 164 -4.85 -4.40 8.40
N ASP A 165 -4.73 -4.09 9.69
CA ASP A 165 -4.58 -5.09 10.75
C ASP A 165 -5.95 -5.47 11.31
N LEU A 166 -6.41 -6.69 11.02
CA LEU A 166 -7.72 -7.15 11.48
C LEU A 166 -7.79 -7.27 13.01
N SER A 167 -6.66 -7.33 13.73
CA SER A 167 -6.62 -7.40 15.20
C SER A 167 -7.07 -6.12 15.90
N ILE A 168 -7.27 -5.02 15.15
CA ILE A 168 -7.80 -3.76 15.69
C ILE A 168 -9.26 -3.91 16.11
N GLY A 169 -10.06 -4.58 15.29
CA GLY A 169 -11.50 -4.65 15.49
C GLY A 169 -12.05 -6.05 15.73
N PHE A 170 -11.25 -7.10 15.52
CA PHE A 170 -11.72 -8.47 15.58
C PHE A 170 -10.88 -9.34 16.53
N PRO A 171 -11.51 -10.23 17.32
CA PRO A 171 -10.80 -11.29 18.02
C PRO A 171 -10.00 -12.18 17.05
N SER A 172 -8.90 -12.77 17.52
CA SER A 172 -7.98 -13.55 16.66
C SER A 172 -8.66 -14.62 15.80
N SER A 173 -9.65 -15.33 16.33
CA SER A 173 -10.41 -16.34 15.58
C SER A 173 -11.25 -15.73 14.45
N ALA A 174 -11.90 -14.59 14.69
CA ALA A 174 -12.68 -13.87 13.69
C ALA A 174 -11.76 -13.23 12.63
N ALA A 175 -10.64 -12.65 13.04
CA ALA A 175 -9.65 -12.07 12.13
C ALA A 175 -9.11 -13.12 11.15
N LYS A 176 -8.73 -14.31 11.64
CA LYS A 176 -8.28 -15.43 10.78
C LYS A 176 -9.38 -15.96 9.87
N MET A 177 -10.63 -15.97 10.34
CA MET A 177 -11.77 -16.37 9.52
C MET A 177 -11.99 -15.37 8.36
N ILE A 178 -11.90 -14.07 8.64
CA ILE A 178 -12.01 -13.01 7.62
C ILE A 178 -10.90 -13.14 6.58
N GLU A 179 -9.64 -13.23 7.02
CA GLU A 179 -8.49 -13.46 6.13
C GLU A 179 -8.70 -14.71 5.27
N GLY A 180 -9.12 -15.82 5.88
CA GLY A 180 -9.42 -17.07 5.17
C GLY A 180 -10.53 -16.93 4.13
N ARG A 181 -11.55 -16.09 4.38
CA ARG A 181 -12.60 -15.81 3.38
C ARG A 181 -12.06 -15.02 2.19
N ILE A 182 -11.17 -14.07 2.42
CA ILE A 182 -10.50 -13.30 1.36
C ILE A 182 -9.62 -14.21 0.50
N ILE A 183 -8.80 -15.05 1.14
CA ILE A 183 -7.95 -16.04 0.45
C ILE A 183 -8.79 -16.99 -0.42
N ASN A 184 -9.93 -17.44 0.10
CA ASN A 184 -10.81 -18.40 -0.58
C ASN A 184 -11.85 -17.75 -1.51
N HIS A 185 -11.79 -16.44 -1.74
CA HIS A 185 -12.76 -15.70 -2.57
C HIS A 185 -14.24 -15.89 -2.15
N THR A 186 -14.47 -16.00 -0.83
CA THR A 186 -15.80 -16.10 -0.21
C THR A 186 -16.11 -14.90 0.67
N PHE A 187 -15.30 -13.85 0.58
CA PHE A 187 -15.51 -12.58 1.28
C PHE A 187 -16.73 -11.87 0.67
N SER A 188 -17.74 -11.63 1.51
CA SER A 188 -19.03 -11.08 1.06
C SER A 188 -19.06 -9.56 1.21
N GLY A 189 -19.91 -8.86 0.45
CA GLY A 189 -20.10 -7.41 0.60
C GLY A 189 -20.47 -6.97 2.03
N ASN A 190 -21.16 -7.81 2.81
CA ASN A 190 -21.40 -7.53 4.23
C ASN A 190 -20.10 -7.58 5.05
N ASP A 191 -19.22 -8.54 4.77
CA ASP A 191 -17.92 -8.62 5.43
C ASP A 191 -17.04 -7.44 5.04
N GLU A 192 -17.02 -7.06 3.76
CA GLU A 192 -16.31 -5.87 3.24
C GLU A 192 -16.73 -4.61 4.00
N LYS A 193 -18.05 -4.38 4.09
CA LYS A 193 -18.62 -3.25 4.82
C LYS A 193 -18.23 -3.24 6.29
N ILE A 194 -18.31 -4.39 6.98
CA ILE A 194 -17.99 -4.50 8.40
C ILE A 194 -16.50 -4.20 8.65
N VAL A 195 -15.61 -4.76 7.82
CA VAL A 195 -14.16 -4.51 7.92
C VAL A 195 -13.84 -3.06 7.58
N TRP A 196 -14.45 -2.49 6.54
CA TRP A 196 -14.19 -1.10 6.15
C TRP A 196 -14.71 -0.09 7.19
N LEU A 197 -15.91 -0.28 7.73
CA LEU A 197 -16.43 0.54 8.83
C LEU A 197 -15.54 0.49 10.08
N MET A 198 -14.96 -0.69 10.36
CA MET A 198 -13.98 -0.85 11.44
C MET A 198 -12.73 0.00 11.19
N VAL A 199 -12.19 -0.03 9.97
CA VAL A 199 -11.05 0.80 9.56
C VAL A 199 -11.38 2.28 9.68
N MET A 200 -12.49 2.73 9.10
CA MET A 200 -12.95 4.12 9.17
C MET A 200 -13.05 4.60 10.63
N ARG A 201 -13.65 3.79 11.51
CA ARG A 201 -13.77 4.10 12.93
C ARG A 201 -12.41 4.20 13.62
N HIS A 202 -11.48 3.27 13.33
CA HIS A 202 -10.11 3.32 13.88
C HIS A 202 -9.37 4.58 13.44
N LEU A 203 -9.54 4.97 12.17
CA LEU A 203 -8.96 6.18 11.60
C LEU A 203 -9.65 7.47 12.03
N GLY A 204 -10.80 7.39 12.71
CA GLY A 204 -11.62 8.56 13.05
C GLY A 204 -12.06 9.34 11.81
N TRP A 205 -12.43 8.63 10.75
CA TRP A 205 -12.98 9.21 9.52
C TRP A 205 -14.51 9.17 9.51
#